data_AF-A0A7W1LGF9-F1
#
_entry.id   AF-A0A7W1LGF9-F1
#
_cell.length_a   1.000
_cell.length_b   1.000
_cell.length_c   1.000
_cell.angle_alpha   90.00
_cell.angle_beta   90.00
_cell.angle_gamma   90.00
#
_symmetry.space_group_name_H-M   'P 1'
#
loop_
_entity.id
_entity.type
_entity.pdbx_description
1 polymer ?
#
loop_
_entity_poly.entity_id
_entity_poly.type
_entity_poly.pdbx_seq_one_letter_code
_entity_poly.pdbx_strand_id
1 'polypeptide(L)'
;GERLVAAVGDCEPDAVRLAGPALGAVALAASASLAGGLPFVIVRDTAKSYGTGNRIEGPFEAGDLVCLIEDVVTSGGALAGAVEALRAEELVVRNAVCVVDREEGGSDALARIGVRLRSLFLAGDLLSTANSAGNPPRKPHG
;
A
#
# COMPACT_ATOMS: atom_id res chain seq x y z
N GLY A 1 9.54 5.90 5.73
CA GLY A 1 10.14 4.67 6.27
C GLY A 1 9.57 4.33 7.63
N GLU A 2 10.08 4.95 8.70
CA GLU A 2 9.83 4.54 10.10
C GLU A 2 8.34 4.39 10.49
N ARG A 3 7.48 5.35 10.16
CA ARG A 3 6.05 5.23 10.49
C ARG A 3 5.35 4.08 9.76
N LEU A 4 5.76 3.80 8.52
CA LEU A 4 5.21 2.69 7.76
C LEU A 4 5.65 1.36 8.37
N VAL A 5 6.94 1.20 8.70
CA VAL A 5 7.40 -0.05 9.30
C VAL A 5 6.80 -0.27 10.69
N ALA A 6 6.60 0.78 11.48
CA ALA A 6 5.88 0.67 12.75
C ALA A 6 4.45 0.16 12.55
N ALA A 7 3.70 0.74 11.59
CA ALA A 7 2.36 0.28 11.27
C ALA A 7 2.33 -1.14 10.71
N VAL A 8 3.34 -1.55 9.92
CA VAL A 8 3.51 -2.95 9.48
C VAL A 8 3.70 -3.85 10.70
N GLY A 9 4.62 -3.53 11.61
CA GLY A 9 4.89 -4.32 12.81
C GLY A 9 3.67 -4.45 13.73
N ASP A 10 2.83 -3.43 13.81
CA ASP A 10 1.60 -3.47 14.60
C ASP A 10 0.51 -4.38 13.98
N CYS A 11 0.43 -4.45 12.65
CA CYS A 11 -0.69 -5.11 11.95
C CYS A 11 -0.34 -6.47 11.31
N GLU A 12 0.94 -6.71 10.99
CA GLU A 12 1.48 -7.93 10.41
C GLU A 12 2.93 -8.13 10.88
N PRO A 13 3.16 -8.42 12.18
CA PRO A 13 4.50 -8.59 12.75
C PRO A 13 5.29 -9.74 12.14
N ASP A 14 4.59 -10.74 11.57
CA ASP A 14 5.21 -11.91 10.96
C ASP A 14 5.54 -11.71 9.47
N ALA A 15 5.28 -10.52 8.90
CA ALA A 15 5.61 -10.24 7.51
C ALA A 15 7.10 -10.38 7.26
N VAL A 16 7.45 -11.21 6.28
CA VAL A 16 8.84 -11.42 5.85
C VAL A 16 9.20 -10.54 4.64
N ARG A 17 8.20 -9.94 4.00
CA ARG A 17 8.39 -9.07 2.83
C ARG A 17 7.32 -7.98 2.74
N LEU A 18 7.69 -6.85 2.13
CA LEU A 18 6.77 -5.79 1.74
C LEU A 18 6.42 -5.89 0.24
N ALA A 19 5.24 -5.41 -0.15
CA ALA A 19 4.91 -5.22 -1.57
C ALA A 19 4.36 -3.83 -1.82
N GLY A 20 4.89 -3.15 -2.84
CA GLY A 20 4.40 -1.85 -3.28
C GLY A 20 3.84 -1.91 -4.70
N PRO A 21 2.55 -1.67 -4.93
CA PRO A 21 2.01 -1.49 -6.27
C PRO A 21 2.69 -0.33 -7.01
N ALA A 22 3.01 -0.52 -8.28
CA ALA A 22 3.50 0.55 -9.13
C ALA A 22 2.35 1.52 -9.46
N LEU A 23 2.57 2.84 -9.51
CA LEU A 23 3.84 3.54 -9.31
C LEU A 23 3.99 4.18 -7.91
N GLY A 24 2.89 4.68 -7.34
CA GLY A 24 2.88 5.57 -6.17
C GLY A 24 3.49 4.95 -4.91
N ALA A 25 3.28 3.65 -4.69
CA ALA A 25 3.75 2.99 -3.48
C ALA A 25 5.21 2.53 -3.51
N VAL A 26 5.87 2.51 -4.67
CA VAL A 26 7.22 1.91 -4.82
C VAL A 26 8.24 2.61 -3.91
N ALA A 27 8.25 3.95 -3.92
CA ALA A 27 9.18 4.72 -3.10
C ALA A 27 8.90 4.54 -1.59
N LEU A 28 7.62 4.36 -1.22
CA LEU A 28 7.21 4.13 0.16
C LEU A 28 7.62 2.73 0.64
N ALA A 29 7.40 1.70 -0.19
CA ALA A 29 7.83 0.33 0.09
C ALA A 29 9.36 0.24 0.20
N ALA A 30 10.10 0.88 -0.72
CA ALA A 30 11.56 0.97 -0.64
C ALA A 30 12.03 1.69 0.63
N SER A 31 11.40 2.81 0.99
CA SER A 31 11.72 3.55 2.23
C SER A 31 11.41 2.74 3.50
N ALA A 32 10.31 2.00 3.53
CA ALA A 32 9.95 1.12 4.64
C ALA A 32 10.90 -0.08 4.73
N SER A 33 11.26 -0.67 3.58
CA SER A 33 12.26 -1.73 3.47
C SER A 33 13.61 -1.32 4.05
N LEU A 34 14.12 -0.15 3.66
CA LEU A 34 15.39 0.38 4.18
C LEU A 34 15.33 0.67 5.69
N ALA A 35 14.19 1.13 6.20
CA ALA A 35 14.01 1.42 7.63
C ALA A 35 13.83 0.15 8.47
N GLY A 36 13.18 -0.87 7.92
CA GLY A 36 12.79 -2.10 8.64
C GLY A 36 13.67 -3.32 8.41
N GLY A 37 14.57 -3.27 7.42
CA GLY A 37 15.38 -4.42 7.02
C GLY A 37 14.60 -5.53 6.31
N LEU A 38 13.32 -5.32 5.97
CA LEU A 38 12.52 -6.27 5.22
C LEU A 38 12.75 -6.10 3.72
N PRO A 39 12.96 -7.18 2.93
CA PRO A 39 12.98 -7.07 1.47
C PRO A 39 11.62 -6.59 0.95
N PHE A 40 11.56 -6.10 -0.28
CA PHE A 40 10.30 -5.74 -0.93
C PHE A 40 10.24 -6.20 -2.39
N VAL A 41 9.02 -6.36 -2.89
CA VAL A 41 8.71 -6.55 -4.31
C VAL A 41 7.85 -5.41 -4.83
N ILE A 42 7.90 -5.19 -6.14
CA ILE A 42 7.05 -4.23 -6.86
C ILE A 42 5.96 -5.02 -7.61
N VAL A 43 4.71 -4.60 -7.47
CA VAL A 43 3.58 -5.21 -8.19
C VAL A 43 3.17 -4.30 -9.35
N ARG A 44 3.29 -4.79 -10.58
CA ARG A 44 2.93 -4.03 -11.79
C ARG A 44 1.42 -4.08 -12.05
N ASP A 45 0.91 -3.00 -12.60
CA ASP A 45 -0.50 -2.87 -13.02
C ASP A 45 -0.84 -3.83 -14.19
N THR A 46 0.09 -4.01 -15.12
CA THR A 46 -0.06 -4.90 -16.28
C THR A 46 1.07 -5.92 -16.38
N ALA A 47 0.73 -7.12 -16.88
CA ALA A 47 1.69 -8.17 -17.19
C ALA A 47 2.66 -7.74 -18.31
N LYS A 48 3.85 -8.34 -18.36
CA LYS A 48 4.81 -8.11 -19.46
C LYS A 48 4.17 -8.50 -20.80
N SER A 49 4.34 -7.67 -21.82
CA SER A 49 3.83 -7.91 -23.18
C SER A 49 4.52 -9.08 -23.91
N TYR A 50 5.71 -9.50 -23.45
CA TYR A 50 6.43 -10.68 -23.92
C TYR A 50 7.12 -11.35 -22.72
N GLY A 51 6.77 -12.62 -22.44
CA GLY A 51 7.31 -13.42 -21.32
C GLY A 51 6.23 -14.15 -20.51
N THR A 52 6.59 -14.71 -19.36
CA THR A 52 5.75 -15.56 -18.48
C THR A 52 4.60 -14.83 -17.75
N GLY A 53 4.18 -13.64 -18.18
CA GLY A 53 3.03 -12.94 -17.58
C GLY A 53 3.22 -12.43 -16.14
N ASN A 54 4.37 -12.66 -15.51
CA ASN A 54 4.62 -12.33 -14.11
C ASN A 54 4.56 -10.79 -13.88
N ARG A 55 3.69 -10.37 -12.95
CA ARG A 55 3.46 -8.97 -12.54
C ARG A 55 4.35 -8.52 -11.39
N ILE A 56 5.14 -9.41 -10.79
CA ILE A 56 5.97 -9.14 -9.62
C ILE A 56 7.44 -8.93 -10.04
N GLU A 57 8.05 -7.85 -9.55
CA GLU A 57 9.48 -7.59 -9.69
C GLU A 57 10.17 -7.65 -8.32
N GLY A 58 11.27 -8.41 -8.25
CA GLY A 58 12.03 -8.66 -7.02
C GLY A 58 12.00 -10.14 -6.62
N PRO A 59 12.92 -10.57 -5.73
CA PRO A 59 13.00 -11.95 -5.30
C PRO A 59 11.89 -12.30 -4.30
N PHE A 60 11.30 -13.49 -4.47
CA PHE A 60 10.32 -14.05 -3.53
C PHE A 60 10.32 -15.58 -3.51
N GLU A 61 9.77 -16.14 -2.44
CA GLU A 61 9.47 -17.56 -2.31
C GLU A 61 7.96 -17.76 -2.13
N ALA A 62 7.44 -18.88 -2.66
CA ALA A 62 6.05 -19.28 -2.47
C ALA A 62 5.75 -19.45 -0.97
N GLY A 63 4.58 -18.98 -0.53
CA GLY A 63 4.18 -18.99 0.87
C GLY A 63 4.68 -17.81 1.70
N ASP A 64 5.54 -16.95 1.15
CA ASP A 64 5.99 -15.74 1.84
C ASP A 64 4.81 -14.87 2.28
N LEU A 65 4.83 -14.45 3.54
CA LEU A 65 3.86 -13.53 4.10
C LEU A 65 4.25 -12.09 3.78
N VAL A 66 3.37 -11.43 3.06
CA VAL A 66 3.60 -10.09 2.52
C VAL A 66 2.64 -9.08 3.12
N CYS A 67 3.18 -7.95 3.57
CA CYS A 67 2.38 -6.76 3.88
C CYS A 67 2.42 -5.78 2.68
N LEU A 68 1.24 -5.41 2.17
CA LEU A 68 1.13 -4.41 1.10
C LEU A 68 1.33 -3.00 1.68
N ILE A 69 2.03 -2.16 0.93
CA ILE A 69 2.20 -0.73 1.21
C ILE A 69 1.52 0.04 0.06
N GLU A 70 0.73 1.05 0.41
CA GLU A 70 0.06 1.93 -0.56
C GLU A 70 0.22 3.41 -0.17
N ASP A 71 0.18 4.31 -1.15
CA ASP A 71 0.14 5.74 -0.87
C ASP A 71 -1.27 6.17 -0.41
N VAL A 72 -2.27 6.04 -1.28
CA VAL A 72 -3.63 6.53 -1.08
C VAL A 72 -4.62 5.45 -1.48
N VAL A 73 -5.55 5.15 -0.60
CA VAL A 73 -6.66 4.22 -0.88
C VAL A 73 -7.94 5.00 -1.06
N THR A 74 -8.61 4.80 -2.19
CA THR A 74 -9.97 5.27 -2.48
C THR A 74 -10.95 4.10 -2.44
N SER A 75 -11.23 3.48 -3.58
CA SER A 75 -12.12 2.31 -3.72
C SER A 75 -11.43 0.98 -3.42
N GLY A 76 -10.10 0.96 -3.29
CA GLY A 76 -9.30 -0.24 -3.04
C GLY A 76 -9.01 -1.11 -4.27
N GLY A 77 -9.45 -0.71 -5.48
CA GLY A 77 -9.31 -1.52 -6.69
C GLY A 77 -7.86 -1.86 -7.07
N ALA A 78 -6.95 -0.88 -6.98
CA ALA A 78 -5.53 -1.10 -7.27
C ALA A 78 -4.90 -2.14 -6.32
N LEU A 79 -5.15 -1.99 -5.01
CA LEU A 79 -4.70 -2.96 -4.01
C LEU A 79 -5.35 -4.34 -4.22
N ALA A 80 -6.63 -4.42 -4.58
CA ALA A 80 -7.28 -5.69 -4.87
C ALA A 80 -6.61 -6.43 -6.06
N GLY A 81 -6.27 -5.70 -7.13
CA GLY A 81 -5.51 -6.26 -8.26
C GLY A 81 -4.09 -6.70 -7.86
N ALA A 82 -3.44 -5.97 -6.95
CA ALA A 82 -2.14 -6.36 -6.43
C ALA A 82 -2.21 -7.60 -5.54
N VAL A 83 -3.25 -7.72 -4.69
CA VAL A 83 -3.53 -8.92 -3.88
C VAL A 83 -3.71 -10.15 -4.77
N GLU A 84 -4.47 -10.01 -5.86
CA GLU A 84 -4.65 -11.09 -6.84
C GLU A 84 -3.31 -11.49 -7.46
N ALA A 85 -2.49 -10.52 -7.89
CA ALA A 85 -1.18 -10.79 -8.48
C ALA A 85 -0.25 -11.54 -7.53
N LEU A 86 -0.19 -11.12 -6.26
CA LEU A 86 0.62 -11.75 -5.22
C LEU A 86 0.13 -13.17 -4.91
N ARG A 87 -1.18 -13.37 -4.76
CA ARG A 87 -1.74 -14.69 -4.47
C ARG A 87 -1.61 -15.68 -5.63
N ALA A 88 -1.62 -15.20 -6.88
CA ALA A 88 -1.38 -16.04 -8.06
C ALA A 88 0.02 -16.66 -8.08
N GLU A 89 0.97 -16.02 -7.39
CA GLU A 89 2.36 -16.47 -7.24
C GLU A 89 2.58 -17.11 -5.84
N GLU A 90 1.49 -17.58 -5.22
CA GLU A 90 1.46 -18.29 -3.93
C GLU A 90 1.89 -17.48 -2.71
N LEU A 91 1.98 -16.15 -2.81
CA LEU A 91 2.26 -15.30 -1.65
C LEU A 91 1.01 -15.12 -0.78
N VAL A 92 1.22 -15.03 0.53
CA VAL A 92 0.15 -14.83 1.50
C VAL A 92 -0.02 -13.35 1.80
N VAL A 93 -1.23 -12.83 1.61
CA VAL A 93 -1.56 -11.42 1.84
C VAL A 93 -2.79 -11.32 2.73
N ARG A 94 -2.64 -10.72 3.92
CA ARG A 94 -3.71 -10.56 4.94
C ARG A 94 -3.92 -9.11 5.37
N ASN A 95 -2.88 -8.29 5.33
CA ASN A 95 -2.93 -6.91 5.76
C ASN A 95 -2.24 -5.99 4.74
N ALA A 96 -2.76 -4.77 4.63
CA ALA A 96 -2.18 -3.67 3.85
C ALA A 96 -2.07 -2.43 4.73
N VAL A 97 -1.02 -1.64 4.54
CA VAL A 97 -0.82 -0.33 5.14
C VAL A 97 -0.89 0.73 4.07
N CYS A 98 -1.70 1.77 4.26
CA CYS A 98 -1.68 2.96 3.40
C CYS A 98 -1.29 4.22 4.17
N VAL A 99 -0.77 5.22 3.47
CA VAL A 99 -0.54 6.54 4.10
C VAL A 99 -1.87 7.23 4.36
N VAL A 100 -2.75 7.31 3.36
CA VAL A 100 -4.05 7.95 3.48
C VAL A 100 -5.16 7.01 3.03
N ASP A 101 -6.15 6.78 3.88
CA ASP A 101 -7.44 6.25 3.46
C ASP A 101 -8.40 7.42 3.21
N ARG A 102 -8.96 7.47 2.00
CA ARG A 102 -9.90 8.51 1.57
C ARG A 102 -11.31 8.29 2.11
N GLU A 103 -11.55 7.15 2.75
CA GLU A 103 -12.85 6.77 3.31
C GLU A 103 -13.92 6.62 2.21
N GLU A 104 -13.49 6.21 1.01
CA GLU A 104 -14.31 6.03 -0.19
C GLU A 104 -14.68 4.55 -0.43
N GLY A 105 -14.65 3.73 0.63
CA GLY A 105 -15.07 2.32 0.62
C GLY A 105 -13.97 1.28 0.37
N GLY A 106 -12.70 1.70 0.25
CA GLY A 106 -11.57 0.81 0.00
C GLY A 106 -11.30 -0.20 1.11
N SER A 107 -11.44 0.19 2.39
CA SER A 107 -11.30 -0.72 3.53
C SER A 107 -12.29 -1.89 3.44
N ASP A 108 -13.57 -1.61 3.17
CA ASP A 108 -14.60 -2.65 3.02
C ASP A 108 -14.35 -3.53 1.80
N ALA A 109 -13.87 -2.96 0.69
CA ALA A 109 -13.54 -3.71 -0.52
C ALA A 109 -12.42 -4.72 -0.28
N LEU A 110 -11.37 -4.31 0.44
CA LEU A 110 -10.27 -5.20 0.81
C LEU A 110 -10.72 -6.25 1.83
N ALA A 111 -11.55 -5.88 2.80
CA ALA A 111 -12.06 -6.82 3.80
C ALA A 111 -12.85 -7.96 3.15
N ARG A 112 -13.63 -7.69 2.09
CA ARG A 112 -14.36 -8.70 1.32
C ARG A 112 -13.46 -9.74 0.64
N ILE A 113 -12.20 -9.42 0.37
CA ILE A 113 -11.20 -10.35 -0.19
C ILE A 113 -10.21 -10.86 0.86
N GLY A 114 -10.53 -10.68 2.15
CA GLY A 114 -9.74 -11.17 3.27
C GLY A 114 -8.47 -10.35 3.56
N VAL A 115 -8.46 -9.06 3.20
CA VAL A 115 -7.35 -8.15 3.48
C VAL A 115 -7.82 -7.00 4.36
N ARG A 116 -7.17 -6.78 5.51
CA ARG A 116 -7.46 -5.61 6.36
C ARG A 116 -6.57 -4.44 5.99
N LEU A 117 -7.16 -3.25 5.92
CA LEU A 117 -6.44 -2.01 5.67
C LEU A 117 -6.13 -1.28 6.99
N ARG A 118 -4.87 -0.88 7.17
CA ARG A 118 -4.41 0.03 8.22
C ARG A 118 -3.94 1.33 7.57
N SER A 119 -4.58 2.45 7.88
CA SER A 119 -4.19 3.77 7.37
C SER A 119 -3.36 4.57 8.38
N LEU A 120 -2.34 5.30 7.94
CA LEU A 120 -1.65 6.24 8.85
C LEU A 120 -2.54 7.47 9.14
N PHE A 121 -3.33 7.88 8.16
CA PHE A 121 -4.27 8.99 8.26
C PHE A 121 -5.58 8.67 7.54
N LEU A 122 -6.68 9.18 8.07
CA LEU A 122 -7.96 9.27 7.37
C LEU A 122 -8.06 10.63 6.67
N ALA A 123 -8.83 10.71 5.59
CA ALA A 123 -9.11 11.99 4.94
C ALA A 123 -9.77 12.99 5.92
N GLY A 124 -10.63 12.52 6.82
CA GLY A 124 -11.19 13.33 7.90
C GLY A 124 -10.14 13.98 8.82
N ASP A 125 -9.04 13.29 9.12
CA ASP A 125 -7.96 13.81 9.98
C ASP A 125 -7.23 15.00 9.32
N LEU A 126 -7.06 14.93 8.00
CA LEU A 126 -6.35 15.95 7.23
C LEU A 126 -7.20 17.21 7.01
N LEU A 127 -8.50 17.03 6.76
CA LEU A 127 -9.44 18.14 6.55
C LEU A 127 -9.69 18.95 7.82
N SER A 128 -9.75 18.29 8.99
CA SER A 128 -9.89 18.96 10.28
C SER A 128 -8.64 19.77 10.67
N THR A 129 -7.45 19.27 10.32
CA THR A 129 -6.18 19.98 10.52
C THR A 129 -6.06 21.20 9.60
N ALA A 130 -6.49 21.10 8.33
CA ALA A 130 -6.43 22.20 7.37
C ALA A 130 -7.38 23.36 7.69
N ASN A 131 -8.50 23.09 8.38
CA ASN A 131 -9.38 24.16 8.88
C ASN A 131 -8.84 24.85 10.14
N SER A 132 -7.92 24.20 10.84
CA SER A 132 -7.28 24.72 12.07
C SER A 132 -6.00 25.51 11.76
N ALA A 133 -5.29 25.14 10.69
CA ALA A 133 -4.17 25.89 10.13
C ALA A 133 -4.68 26.80 9.02
N GLY A 134 -4.96 28.08 9.33
CA GLY A 134 -5.55 29.04 8.40
C GLY A 134 -5.03 28.93 6.96
N ASN A 135 -5.95 28.71 6.02
CA ASN A 135 -5.65 28.49 4.61
C ASN A 135 -4.79 29.66 4.06
N PRO A 136 -3.67 29.41 3.35
CA PRO A 136 -2.91 30.50 2.75
C PRO A 136 -3.79 31.32 1.79
N PRO A 137 -3.58 32.65 1.71
CA PRO A 137 -4.42 33.52 0.91
C PRO A 137 -4.44 33.05 -0.56
N ARG A 138 -5.65 32.89 -1.11
CA ARG A 138 -5.83 32.62 -2.55
C ARG A 138 -5.22 33.77 -3.34
N LYS A 139 -4.33 33.45 -4.30
CA LYS A 139 -3.80 34.47 -5.22
C LYS A 139 -4.96 35.06 -6.04
N PRO A 140 -5.04 36.39 -6.19
CA PRO A 140 -6.03 36.99 -7.07
C PRO A 140 -5.77 36.56 -8.51
N HIS A 141 -6.82 36.15 -9.21
CA HIS A 141 -6.79 36.02 -10.66
C HIS A 141 -6.76 37.43 -11.25
N GLY A 142 -5.62 37.78 -11.86
CA GLY A 142 -5.48 38.95 -12.73
C GLY A 142 -5.89 38.64 -14.15
#